data_AF-A0A960N2P2-F1
#
_entry.id   AF-A0A960N2P2-F1
#
_cell.length_a   1.000
_cell.length_b   1.000
_cell.length_c   1.000
_cell.angle_alpha   90.00
_cell.angle_beta   90.00
_cell.angle_gamma   90.00
#
_symmetry.space_group_name_H-M   'P 1'
#
loop_
_entity.id
_entity.type
_entity.pdbx_description
1 polymer ?
#
loop_
_entity_poly.entity_id
_entity_poly.type
_entity_poly.pdbx_seq_one_letter_code
_entity_poly.pdbx_strand_id
1 'polypeptide(L)'
;TKIIVDSNSYFRLAQNIHPLLSQPFGKDELTLYVHADLNAEFKFNSRLTNKFHWVAESRYVANRSRSINLSKAQKKEIEETYDYLWEHVQDEFLEPRGKGPSPIDTRIVATALVLGIRLVTDDRDMIELAAAYDVQQISSMEMMKLMLDEGHIDSDKIDQVVEQWVYDNDTPHRDWRVDFKRLFGRKAPK
;
A
#
# COMPACT_ATOMS: atom_id res chain seq x y z
N THR A 1 -14.72 -6.02 -4.24
CA THR A 1 -13.38 -6.50 -4.67
C THR A 1 -12.32 -6.14 -3.64
N LYS A 2 -11.43 -7.07 -3.24
CA LYS A 2 -10.40 -6.80 -2.23
C LYS A 2 -9.15 -6.18 -2.86
N ILE A 3 -8.51 -5.27 -2.13
CA ILE A 3 -7.25 -4.62 -2.50
C ILE A 3 -6.33 -4.69 -1.28
N ILE A 4 -5.08 -5.10 -1.46
CA ILE A 4 -4.07 -5.08 -0.39
C ILE A 4 -3.21 -3.83 -0.50
N VAL A 5 -2.88 -3.23 0.64
CA VAL A 5 -2.10 -1.99 0.74
C VAL A 5 -0.87 -2.28 1.58
N ASP A 6 0.30 -1.84 1.09
CA ASP A 6 1.54 -1.90 1.84
C ASP A 6 1.60 -0.83 2.96
N SER A 7 2.63 -0.91 3.80
CA SER A 7 2.79 -0.02 4.95
C SER A 7 2.93 1.45 4.53
N ASN A 8 3.75 1.72 3.52
CA ASN A 8 4.05 3.07 3.06
C ASN A 8 2.81 3.75 2.46
N SER A 9 2.07 3.06 1.61
CA SER A 9 0.84 3.58 1.01
C SER A 9 -0.25 3.76 2.05
N TYR A 10 -0.33 2.86 3.04
CA TYR A 10 -1.26 3.03 4.16
C TYR A 10 -0.97 4.32 4.94
N PHE A 11 0.28 4.58 5.31
CA PHE A 11 0.63 5.80 6.04
C PHE A 11 0.33 7.06 5.24
N ARG A 12 0.59 7.03 3.93
CA ARG A 12 0.30 8.15 3.02
C ARG A 12 -1.19 8.44 2.91
N LEU A 13 -2.05 7.43 2.86
CA LEU A 13 -3.48 7.61 2.58
C LEU A 13 -4.32 7.79 3.86
N ALA A 14 -4.08 6.96 4.87
CA ALA A 14 -5.03 6.78 5.95
C ALA A 14 -5.18 7.98 6.88
N GLN A 15 -4.17 8.86 6.96
CA GLN A 15 -4.22 10.04 7.85
C GLN A 15 -5.34 11.01 7.48
N ASN A 16 -5.57 11.20 6.18
CA ASN A 16 -6.57 12.15 5.67
C ASN A 16 -7.83 11.46 5.14
N ILE A 17 -7.70 10.22 4.67
CA ILE A 17 -8.81 9.37 4.23
C ILE A 17 -9.10 8.38 5.36
N HIS A 18 -9.98 8.75 6.29
CA HIS A 18 -10.36 7.89 7.41
C HIS A 18 -11.88 7.81 7.56
N PRO A 19 -12.46 6.61 7.71
CA PRO A 19 -11.81 5.29 7.67
C PRO A 19 -11.34 4.90 6.26
N LEU A 20 -10.10 4.38 6.12
CA LEU A 20 -9.56 3.90 4.84
C LEU A 20 -9.88 2.42 4.61
N LEU A 21 -9.67 1.61 5.65
CA LEU A 21 -9.72 0.16 5.54
C LEU A 21 -11.12 -0.38 5.81
N SER A 22 -11.44 -1.53 5.21
CA SER A 22 -12.72 -2.22 5.43
C SER A 22 -13.96 -1.35 5.17
N GLN A 23 -13.83 -0.38 4.27
CA GLN A 23 -14.94 0.42 3.74
C GLN A 23 -15.09 0.08 2.26
N PRO A 24 -16.19 -0.60 1.85
CA PRO A 24 -16.46 -0.80 0.45
C PRO A 24 -16.82 0.53 -0.22
N PHE A 25 -16.32 0.76 -1.42
CA PHE A 25 -16.68 1.92 -2.23
C PHE A 25 -16.78 1.56 -3.70
N GLY A 26 -17.46 2.42 -4.46
CA GLY A 26 -17.71 2.21 -5.87
C GLY A 26 -18.65 1.04 -6.17
N LYS A 27 -18.90 0.81 -7.46
CA LYS A 27 -19.85 -0.22 -7.91
C LYS A 27 -19.37 -1.65 -7.62
N ASP A 28 -18.05 -1.85 -7.64
CA ASP A 28 -17.43 -3.16 -7.44
C ASP A 28 -17.13 -3.47 -5.96
N GLU A 29 -17.63 -2.64 -5.04
CA GLU A 29 -17.36 -2.72 -3.60
C GLU A 29 -15.85 -2.89 -3.31
N LEU A 30 -15.04 -2.02 -3.93
CA LEU A 30 -13.60 -2.00 -3.74
C LEU A 30 -13.32 -1.78 -2.24
N THR A 31 -12.52 -2.65 -1.63
CA THR A 31 -12.29 -2.63 -0.18
C THR A 31 -10.81 -2.82 0.11
N LEU A 32 -10.20 -1.85 0.78
CA LEU A 32 -8.79 -1.87 1.14
C LEU A 32 -8.55 -2.65 2.44
N TYR A 33 -7.49 -3.43 2.45
CA TYR A 33 -6.96 -4.15 3.59
C TYR A 33 -5.46 -3.99 3.69
N VAL A 34 -4.95 -3.97 4.91
CA VAL A 34 -3.51 -4.04 5.17
C VAL A 34 -3.08 -5.48 5.39
N HIS A 35 -1.82 -5.76 5.13
CA HIS A 35 -1.21 -7.02 5.55
C HIS A 35 -1.21 -7.14 7.09
N ALA A 36 -1.40 -8.36 7.61
CA ALA A 36 -1.49 -8.58 9.06
C ALA A 36 -0.22 -8.12 9.80
N ASP A 37 0.93 -8.22 9.14
CA ASP A 37 2.24 -7.90 9.72
C ASP A 37 2.54 -6.40 9.78
N LEU A 38 1.73 -5.53 9.16
CA LEU A 38 1.84 -4.07 9.31
C LEU A 38 1.78 -3.66 10.80
N ASN A 39 0.93 -4.33 11.58
CA ASN A 39 0.80 -4.07 13.01
C ASN A 39 2.07 -4.42 13.78
N ALA A 40 2.75 -5.49 13.37
CA ALA A 40 4.02 -5.88 13.97
C ALA A 40 5.10 -4.86 13.58
N GLU A 41 5.21 -4.52 12.29
CA GLU A 41 6.18 -3.56 11.78
C GLU A 41 6.09 -2.21 12.51
N PHE A 42 4.88 -1.66 12.64
CA PHE A 42 4.67 -0.40 13.37
C PHE A 42 5.04 -0.51 14.85
N LYS A 43 4.71 -1.62 15.52
CA LYS A 43 4.96 -1.79 16.95
C LYS A 43 6.45 -1.83 17.28
N PHE A 44 7.28 -2.39 16.40
CA PHE A 44 8.70 -2.59 16.67
C PHE A 44 9.61 -1.48 16.13
N ASN A 45 9.14 -0.65 15.20
CA ASN A 45 9.94 0.40 14.59
C ASN A 45 9.72 1.77 15.26
N SER A 46 10.58 2.11 16.21
CA SER A 46 10.51 3.38 16.96
C SER A 46 10.58 4.64 16.08
N ARG A 47 11.21 4.55 14.92
CA ARG A 47 11.25 5.66 13.95
C ARG A 47 9.88 5.86 13.31
N LEU A 48 9.21 4.77 12.91
CA LEU A 48 7.86 4.84 12.35
C LEU A 48 6.85 5.31 13.39
N THR A 49 6.95 4.86 14.65
CA THR A 49 6.04 5.33 15.72
C THR A 49 6.19 6.82 16.01
N ASN A 50 7.42 7.33 15.96
CA ASN A 50 7.67 8.76 16.18
C ASN A 50 7.19 9.62 15.01
N LYS A 51 7.41 9.15 13.77
CA LYS A 51 6.95 9.87 12.56
C LYS A 51 5.41 9.86 12.45
N PHE A 52 4.80 8.69 12.63
CA PHE A 52 3.38 8.47 12.43
C PHE A 52 2.65 8.26 13.77
N HIS A 53 2.80 9.20 14.70
CA HIS A 53 2.19 9.12 16.04
C HIS A 53 0.66 8.93 15.98
N TRP A 54 0.00 9.52 14.98
CA TRP A 54 -1.44 9.39 14.76
C TRP A 54 -1.88 7.92 14.56
N VAL A 55 -1.02 7.06 14.01
CA VAL A 55 -1.33 5.64 13.80
C VAL A 55 -1.59 4.93 15.15
N ALA A 56 -1.00 5.39 16.25
CA ALA A 56 -1.26 4.81 17.56
C ALA A 56 -2.64 5.19 18.15
N GLU A 57 -3.35 6.18 17.59
CA GLU A 57 -4.68 6.56 18.09
C GLU A 57 -5.70 5.44 17.89
N SER A 58 -6.61 5.29 18.86
CA SER A 58 -7.57 4.19 18.93
C SER A 58 -8.42 4.01 17.67
N ARG A 59 -8.77 5.10 16.98
CA ARG A 59 -9.55 5.05 15.72
C ARG A 59 -8.80 4.35 14.59
N TYR A 60 -7.50 4.60 14.45
CA TYR A 60 -6.68 3.93 13.44
C TYR A 60 -6.36 2.50 13.84
N VAL A 61 -6.21 2.23 15.15
CA VAL A 61 -6.05 0.86 15.67
C VAL A 61 -7.28 0.03 15.33
N ALA A 62 -8.46 0.58 15.57
CA ALA A 62 -9.71 -0.06 15.23
C ALA A 62 -9.85 -0.29 13.72
N ASN A 63 -9.48 0.68 12.88
CA ASN A 63 -9.58 0.55 11.43
C ASN A 63 -8.67 -0.56 10.86
N ARG A 64 -7.43 -0.68 11.38
CA ARG A 64 -6.46 -1.73 10.96
C ARG A 64 -6.60 -3.07 11.69
N SER A 65 -7.50 -3.18 12.66
CA SER A 65 -7.77 -4.46 13.35
C SER A 65 -8.38 -5.52 12.43
N ARG A 66 -8.92 -5.09 11.29
CA ARG A 66 -9.55 -5.94 10.28
C ARG A 66 -8.56 -6.24 9.16
N SER A 67 -8.17 -7.50 9.04
CA SER A 67 -7.33 -8.00 7.95
C SER A 67 -8.12 -8.89 7.00
N ILE A 68 -7.49 -9.29 5.90
CA ILE A 68 -8.07 -10.28 4.97
C ILE A 68 -8.23 -11.61 5.71
N ASN A 69 -9.45 -12.14 5.74
CA ASN A 69 -9.69 -13.50 6.23
C ASN A 69 -9.12 -14.52 5.24
N LEU A 70 -8.11 -15.26 5.66
CA LEU A 70 -7.44 -16.30 4.87
C LEU A 70 -7.81 -17.70 5.40
N SER A 71 -8.20 -18.58 4.49
CA SER A 71 -8.37 -20.01 4.79
C SER A 71 -7.02 -20.69 5.07
N LYS A 72 -7.04 -21.87 5.69
CA LYS A 72 -5.81 -22.66 5.91
C LYS A 72 -5.09 -23.01 4.59
N ALA A 73 -5.85 -23.31 3.54
CA ALA A 73 -5.31 -23.59 2.22
C ALA A 73 -4.60 -22.38 1.63
N GLN A 74 -5.27 -21.21 1.64
CA GLN A 74 -4.67 -19.96 1.16
C GLN A 74 -3.41 -19.58 1.95
N LYS A 75 -3.40 -19.74 3.27
CA LYS A 75 -2.20 -19.47 4.07
C LYS A 75 -1.03 -20.36 3.63
N LYS A 76 -1.27 -21.65 3.43
CA LYS A 76 -0.25 -22.59 2.96
C LYS A 76 0.27 -22.20 1.57
N GLU A 77 -0.62 -21.88 0.66
CA GLU A 77 -0.28 -21.47 -0.71
C GLU A 77 0.51 -20.15 -0.73
N ILE A 78 0.17 -19.20 0.15
CA ILE A 78 0.94 -17.96 0.36
C ILE A 78 2.34 -18.26 0.89
N GLU A 79 2.51 -19.20 1.83
CA GLU A 79 3.86 -19.58 2.29
C GLU A 79 4.70 -20.17 1.16
N GLU A 80 4.15 -21.14 0.42
CA GLU A 80 4.85 -21.80 -0.69
C GLU A 80 5.22 -20.80 -1.79
N THR A 81 4.31 -19.86 -2.10
CA THR A 81 4.57 -18.78 -3.04
C THR A 81 5.61 -17.79 -2.51
N TYR A 82 5.55 -17.45 -1.22
CA TYR A 82 6.53 -16.58 -0.58
C TYR A 82 7.94 -17.16 -0.66
N ASP A 83 8.12 -18.46 -0.35
CA ASP A 83 9.44 -19.10 -0.38
C ASP A 83 10.06 -19.01 -1.78
N TYR A 84 9.26 -19.25 -2.82
CA TYR A 84 9.68 -19.12 -4.21
C TYR A 84 10.01 -17.67 -4.61
N LEU A 85 9.15 -16.70 -4.27
CA LEU A 85 9.42 -15.30 -4.54
C LEU A 85 10.65 -14.79 -3.78
N TRP A 86 10.87 -15.30 -2.57
CA TRP A 86 12.00 -14.90 -1.75
C TRP A 86 13.33 -15.37 -2.32
N GLU A 87 13.40 -16.59 -2.84
CA GLU A 87 14.57 -17.08 -3.58
C GLU A 87 14.91 -16.16 -4.76
N HIS A 88 13.90 -15.78 -5.56
CA HIS A 88 14.09 -14.82 -6.64
C HIS A 88 14.55 -13.43 -6.15
N VAL A 89 14.01 -12.94 -5.03
CA VAL A 89 14.46 -11.68 -4.42
C VAL A 89 15.93 -11.76 -3.99
N GLN A 90 16.36 -12.89 -3.44
CA GLN A 90 17.77 -13.09 -3.07
C GLN A 90 18.66 -12.98 -4.31
N ASP A 91 18.34 -13.72 -5.37
CA ASP A 91 19.18 -13.85 -6.56
C ASP A 91 19.19 -12.59 -7.44
N GLU A 92 18.05 -11.93 -7.64
CA GLU A 92 17.90 -10.86 -8.65
C GLU A 92 17.94 -9.44 -8.04
N PHE A 93 17.69 -9.30 -6.74
CA PHE A 93 17.69 -8.01 -6.05
C PHE A 93 18.83 -7.90 -5.04
N LEU A 94 18.88 -8.78 -4.05
CA LEU A 94 19.81 -8.64 -2.93
C LEU A 94 21.25 -8.92 -3.32
N GLU A 95 21.54 -10.04 -3.99
CA GLU A 95 22.90 -10.37 -4.43
C GLU A 95 23.48 -9.32 -5.40
N PRO A 96 22.75 -8.85 -6.44
CA PRO A 96 23.32 -7.94 -7.43
C PRO A 96 23.36 -6.49 -6.95
N ARG A 97 22.38 -6.05 -6.14
CA ARG A 97 22.18 -4.63 -5.79
C ARG A 97 22.49 -4.32 -4.33
N GLY A 98 22.61 -5.33 -3.47
CA GLY A 98 22.73 -5.18 -2.01
C GLY A 98 21.46 -4.66 -1.32
N LYS A 99 20.35 -4.55 -2.05
CA LYS A 99 19.05 -4.03 -1.59
C LYS A 99 17.92 -4.59 -2.45
N GLY A 100 16.72 -4.66 -1.89
CA GLY A 100 15.53 -5.18 -2.55
C GLY A 100 14.33 -5.19 -1.62
N PRO A 101 13.21 -5.81 -2.04
CA PRO A 101 12.04 -5.97 -1.19
C PRO A 101 12.40 -6.68 0.12
N SER A 102 11.82 -6.25 1.22
CA SER A 102 11.98 -6.95 2.49
C SER A 102 11.21 -8.30 2.48
N PRO A 103 11.44 -9.18 3.47
CA PRO A 103 10.61 -10.38 3.64
C PRO A 103 9.11 -10.06 3.74
N ILE A 104 8.73 -8.96 4.40
CA ILE A 104 7.33 -8.54 4.53
C ILE A 104 6.79 -8.09 3.18
N ASP A 105 7.55 -7.29 2.44
CA ASP A 105 7.16 -6.80 1.11
C ASP A 105 6.94 -7.96 0.14
N THR A 106 7.86 -8.93 0.14
CA THR A 106 7.78 -10.16 -0.65
C THR A 106 6.50 -10.94 -0.32
N ARG A 107 6.16 -11.03 0.97
CA ARG A 107 4.96 -11.72 1.45
C ARG A 107 3.67 -11.00 1.07
N ILE A 108 3.69 -9.68 1.00
CA ILE A 108 2.58 -8.87 0.49
C ILE A 108 2.35 -9.17 -0.99
N VAL A 109 3.41 -9.23 -1.80
CA VAL A 109 3.32 -9.59 -3.23
C VAL A 109 2.83 -11.03 -3.39
N ALA A 110 3.35 -11.98 -2.60
CA ALA A 110 2.86 -13.37 -2.59
C ALA A 110 1.36 -13.45 -2.27
N THR A 111 0.90 -12.68 -1.28
CA THR A 111 -0.52 -12.60 -0.91
C THR A 111 -1.36 -12.05 -2.04
N ALA A 112 -0.90 -10.99 -2.72
CA ALA A 112 -1.60 -10.40 -3.85
C ALA A 112 -1.72 -11.40 -5.01
N LEU A 113 -0.64 -12.13 -5.30
CA LEU A 113 -0.56 -13.15 -6.33
C LEU A 113 -1.55 -14.30 -6.07
N VAL A 114 -1.46 -14.95 -4.90
CA VAL A 114 -2.30 -16.10 -4.56
C VAL A 114 -3.78 -15.75 -4.52
N LEU A 115 -4.11 -14.57 -4.01
CA LEU A 115 -5.51 -14.14 -3.93
C LEU A 115 -6.05 -13.54 -5.23
N GLY A 116 -5.18 -13.29 -6.23
CA GLY A 116 -5.55 -12.59 -7.45
C GLY A 116 -6.10 -11.19 -7.19
N ILE A 117 -5.53 -10.48 -6.21
CA ILE A 117 -5.98 -9.14 -5.80
C ILE A 117 -4.96 -8.07 -6.16
N ARG A 118 -5.45 -6.83 -6.28
CA ARG A 118 -4.60 -5.67 -6.57
C ARG A 118 -3.79 -5.26 -5.34
N LEU A 119 -2.53 -4.90 -5.56
CA LEU A 119 -1.61 -4.30 -4.60
C LEU A 119 -1.55 -2.77 -4.79
N VAL A 120 -1.60 -2.03 -3.68
CA VAL A 120 -1.25 -0.60 -3.64
C VAL A 120 0.12 -0.46 -3.00
N THR A 121 1.09 0.05 -3.78
CA THR A 121 2.45 0.32 -3.31
C THR A 121 3.07 1.45 -4.13
N ASP A 122 3.91 2.27 -3.49
CA ASP A 122 4.79 3.23 -4.17
C ASP A 122 6.26 2.76 -4.16
N ASP A 123 6.56 1.59 -3.57
CA ASP A 123 7.91 1.07 -3.45
C ASP A 123 8.38 0.48 -4.80
N ARG A 124 9.52 0.95 -5.29
CA ARG A 124 10.02 0.58 -6.61
C ARG A 124 10.43 -0.88 -6.69
N ASP A 125 11.04 -1.41 -5.64
CA ASP A 125 11.50 -2.79 -5.60
C ASP A 125 10.25 -3.72 -5.53
N MET A 126 9.20 -3.33 -4.80
CA MET A 126 7.91 -4.03 -4.81
C MET A 126 7.20 -3.96 -6.16
N ILE A 127 7.21 -2.80 -6.82
CA ILE A 127 6.60 -2.63 -8.16
C ILE A 127 7.29 -3.55 -9.17
N GLU A 128 8.62 -3.61 -9.12
CA GLU A 128 9.43 -4.48 -9.99
C GLU A 128 9.14 -5.96 -9.72
N LEU A 129 9.11 -6.38 -8.45
CA LEU A 129 8.76 -7.75 -8.08
C LEU A 129 7.32 -8.10 -8.52
N ALA A 130 6.35 -7.23 -8.26
CA ALA A 130 4.96 -7.45 -8.68
C ALA A 130 4.85 -7.59 -10.21
N ALA A 131 5.58 -6.77 -10.97
CA ALA A 131 5.60 -6.84 -12.42
C ALA A 131 6.21 -8.14 -12.95
N ALA A 132 7.27 -8.64 -12.31
CA ALA A 132 7.92 -9.91 -12.69
C ALA A 132 6.98 -11.13 -12.58
N TYR A 133 5.93 -11.03 -11.76
CA TYR A 133 4.97 -12.11 -11.50
C TYR A 133 3.52 -11.75 -11.88
N ASP A 134 3.34 -10.75 -12.76
CA ASP A 134 2.03 -10.30 -13.27
C ASP A 134 1.00 -9.95 -12.17
N VAL A 135 1.47 -9.54 -10.99
CA VAL A 135 0.61 -9.06 -9.90
C VAL A 135 0.14 -7.66 -10.23
N GLN A 136 -1.18 -7.45 -10.30
CA GLN A 136 -1.74 -6.11 -10.54
C GLN A 136 -1.35 -5.15 -9.41
N GLN A 137 -0.64 -4.08 -9.75
CA GLN A 137 -0.23 -3.03 -8.83
C GLN A 137 -0.67 -1.64 -9.29
N ILE A 138 -0.96 -0.74 -8.34
CA ILE A 138 -1.18 0.68 -8.56
C ILE A 138 -0.49 1.50 -7.47
N SER A 139 -0.15 2.75 -7.77
CA SER A 139 0.41 3.70 -6.80
C SER A 139 -0.65 4.25 -5.83
N SER A 140 -0.20 4.88 -4.74
CA SER A 140 -1.08 5.62 -3.82
C SER A 140 -1.85 6.73 -4.55
N MET A 141 -1.23 7.39 -5.54
CA MET A 141 -1.91 8.42 -6.34
C MET A 141 -2.98 7.84 -7.27
N GLU A 142 -2.71 6.69 -7.91
CA GLU A 142 -3.71 6.00 -8.72
C GLU A 142 -4.86 5.46 -7.86
N MET A 143 -4.59 5.04 -6.62
CA MET A 143 -5.62 4.68 -5.66
C MET A 143 -6.52 5.88 -5.33
N MET A 144 -5.96 7.07 -5.09
CA MET A 144 -6.76 8.29 -4.91
C MET A 144 -7.59 8.63 -6.16
N LYS A 145 -7.03 8.45 -7.36
CA LYS A 145 -7.77 8.66 -8.61
C LYS A 145 -8.95 7.71 -8.73
N LEU A 146 -8.76 6.43 -8.41
CA LEU A 146 -9.82 5.43 -8.41
C LEU A 146 -10.91 5.76 -7.38
N MET A 147 -10.53 6.21 -6.18
CA MET A 147 -11.49 6.66 -5.17
C MET A 147 -12.28 7.89 -5.61
N LEU A 148 -11.64 8.84 -6.29
CA LEU A 148 -12.29 10.03 -6.86
C LEU A 148 -13.30 9.64 -7.95
N ASP A 149 -12.90 8.75 -8.86
CA ASP A 149 -13.74 8.31 -9.98
C ASP A 149 -14.99 7.56 -9.52
N GLU A 150 -14.88 6.81 -8.42
CA GLU A 150 -16.00 6.13 -7.77
C GLU A 150 -16.78 7.04 -6.79
N GLY A 151 -16.43 8.32 -6.69
CA GLY A 151 -17.10 9.28 -5.81
C GLY A 151 -16.91 9.02 -4.31
N HIS A 152 -15.88 8.25 -3.93
CA HIS A 152 -15.56 7.92 -2.54
C HIS A 152 -14.85 9.07 -1.81
N ILE A 153 -14.04 9.83 -2.54
CA ILE A 153 -13.37 11.05 -2.06
C ILE A 153 -13.60 12.17 -3.07
N ASP A 154 -13.36 13.41 -2.65
CA ASP A 154 -13.43 14.61 -3.49
C ASP A 154 -12.03 15.21 -3.75
N SER A 155 -11.99 16.26 -4.57
CA SER A 155 -10.75 16.98 -4.89
C SER A 155 -10.09 17.61 -3.68
N ASP A 156 -10.88 18.08 -2.70
CA ASP A 156 -10.38 18.70 -1.48
C ASP A 156 -9.64 17.67 -0.62
N LYS A 157 -10.17 16.44 -0.56
CA LYS A 157 -9.52 15.32 0.12
C LYS A 157 -8.19 14.94 -0.53
N ILE A 158 -8.11 14.96 -1.86
CA ILE A 158 -6.85 14.74 -2.59
C ILE A 158 -5.83 15.81 -2.21
N ASP A 159 -6.25 17.09 -2.14
CA ASP A 159 -5.34 18.17 -1.77
C ASP A 159 -4.82 18.01 -0.34
N GLN A 160 -5.70 17.70 0.62
CA GLN A 160 -5.30 17.41 2.01
C GLN A 160 -4.26 16.29 2.11
N VAL A 161 -4.44 15.20 1.37
CA VAL A 161 -3.49 14.09 1.35
C VAL A 161 -2.13 14.55 0.81
N VAL A 162 -2.12 15.24 -0.33
CA VAL A 162 -0.87 15.65 -0.98
C VAL A 162 -0.14 16.76 -0.21
N GLU A 163 -0.86 17.72 0.34
CA GLU A 163 -0.28 18.76 1.21
C GLU A 163 0.40 18.13 2.43
N GLN A 164 -0.22 17.11 3.03
CA GLN A 164 0.39 16.36 4.13
C GLN A 164 1.67 15.64 3.68
N TRP A 165 1.68 15.01 2.49
CA TRP A 165 2.90 14.37 1.96
C TRP A 165 4.05 15.36 1.76
N VAL A 166 3.74 16.57 1.27
CA VAL A 166 4.74 17.62 1.11
C VAL A 166 5.26 18.08 2.46
N TYR A 167 4.35 18.32 3.42
CA TYR A 167 4.69 18.75 4.78
C TYR A 167 5.59 17.73 5.50
N ASP A 168 5.25 16.44 5.41
CA ASP A 168 6.00 15.36 6.05
C ASP A 168 7.26 14.94 5.27
N ASN A 169 7.51 15.55 4.11
CA ASN A 169 8.54 15.14 3.15
C ASN A 169 8.46 13.63 2.83
N ASP A 170 7.24 13.16 2.56
CA ASP A 170 6.90 11.74 2.33
C ASP A 170 6.12 11.53 1.03
N THR A 171 6.59 12.15 -0.05
CA THR A 171 6.00 12.00 -1.38
C THR A 171 6.38 10.66 -2.00
N PRO A 172 5.54 10.04 -2.84
CA PRO A 172 5.72 8.65 -3.28
C PRO A 172 6.98 8.42 -4.12
N HIS A 173 7.37 9.37 -4.98
CA HIS A 173 8.64 9.34 -5.72
C HIS A 173 9.03 10.75 -6.18
N ARG A 174 10.26 10.94 -6.65
CA ARG A 174 10.81 12.25 -7.05
C ARG A 174 9.92 13.04 -8.02
N ASP A 175 9.34 12.35 -9.00
CA ASP A 175 8.60 12.97 -10.11
C ASP A 175 7.07 12.95 -9.92
N TRP A 176 6.60 12.76 -8.68
CA TRP A 176 5.18 12.59 -8.35
C TRP A 176 4.28 13.72 -8.87
N ARG A 177 4.79 14.95 -9.00
CA ARG A 177 4.03 16.09 -9.53
C ARG A 177 3.66 15.92 -11.01
N VAL A 178 4.45 15.18 -11.78
CA VAL A 178 4.16 14.84 -13.18
C VAL A 178 2.97 13.89 -13.23
N ASP A 179 3.00 12.84 -12.41
CA ASP A 179 1.91 11.88 -12.31
C ASP A 179 0.63 12.50 -11.75
N PHE A 180 0.75 13.37 -10.75
CA PHE A 180 -0.39 14.14 -10.26
C PHE A 180 -1.07 14.93 -11.38
N LYS A 181 -0.29 15.67 -12.20
CA LYS A 181 -0.84 16.44 -13.31
C LYS A 181 -1.48 15.54 -14.37
N ARG A 182 -0.88 14.38 -14.65
CA ARG A 182 -1.41 13.38 -15.58
C ARG A 182 -2.74 12.78 -15.08
N LEU A 183 -2.82 12.42 -13.81
CA LEU A 183 -3.98 11.75 -13.21
C LEU A 183 -5.14 12.70 -12.94
N PHE A 184 -4.87 13.91 -12.43
CA PHE A 184 -5.91 14.85 -11.97
C PHE A 184 -6.11 16.06 -12.90
N GLY A 185 -5.34 16.18 -13.97
CA GLY A 185 -5.47 17.24 -14.97
C GLY A 185 -5.14 18.66 -14.47
N ARG A 186 -4.60 18.79 -13.25
CA ARG A 186 -4.30 20.07 -12.59
C ARG A 186 -2.92 20.05 -11.92
N LYS A 187 -2.42 21.22 -11.52
CA LYS A 187 -1.17 21.31 -10.77
C LYS A 187 -1.38 20.78 -9.35
N ALA A 188 -0.40 20.05 -8.84
CA ALA A 188 -0.37 19.62 -7.45
C ALA A 188 -0.34 20.82 -6.49
N PRO A 189 -0.97 20.70 -5.30
CA PRO A 189 -0.85 21.70 -4.25
C PRO A 189 0.62 21.90 -3.85
N LYS A 190 0.91 23.06 -3.27
CA LYS A 190 2.29 23.51 -3.07
C LYS A 190 2.94 22.81 -1.90
#